data_AF-A0A3A9BSY4-F1
#
_entry.id   AF-A0A3A9BSY4-F1
#
_cell.length_a   1.000
_cell.length_b   1.000
_cell.length_c   1.000
_cell.angle_alpha   90.00
_cell.angle_beta   90.00
_cell.angle_gamma   90.00
#
_symmetry.space_group_name_H-M   'P 1'
#
loop_
_entity.id
_entity.type
_entity.pdbx_description
1 polymer ?
#
loop_
_entity_poly.entity_id
_entity_poly.type
_entity_poly.pdbx_seq_one_letter_code
_entity_poly.pdbx_strand_id
1 'polypeptide(L)'
;MKEDTKKAQSIAKLKEAKNNFHDPNKFLAVDNDKYYSILYENILDIQDEISTFASESYSGQGLTLNEILRLILGKSYNLILAIGYELYRDFDEYVHNEVFDVCLFQGLCTYIQETNRIQASTAIQYTYTHSPKQFNQEGVMKDGLDVRNPYYINLAYDKEGNEKREPLTKTSANMRQYKSRLFANRHSPIPGTEWMFMPNASEHEWLQYFEYIGDKSEDGKIFRDTFKRIGNLYNDLYKALKQNDKNGILKPKENYLENLQIAYTKFQHKLQKIDFENYFLLCEHCLEHVKKDASYYGINLYRLEKEFKPYIITLEMNKLMLCEDEKEFQLLLDISGYLRDIPYLKIYEKIANLKEREIVCRYAAIFSLFIGEVIRTFMLILDRFVEKGFFGKEYERTFLEIINIMAANVLYEPIEYKSRIKKENHEMPQVAFACLLTAPVKQNIKMAIEQYVHLEQLKKTNSSE
;
A
#
# COMPACT_ATOMS: atom_id res chain seq x y z
N MET A 1 14.11 -42.83 3.77
CA MET A 1 13.52 -42.75 5.12
C MET A 1 14.03 -41.57 5.95
N LYS A 2 15.33 -41.46 6.31
CA LYS A 2 15.85 -40.29 7.07
C LYS A 2 15.80 -38.97 6.30
N GLU A 3 16.04 -38.99 4.99
CA GLU A 3 15.94 -37.81 4.10
C GLU A 3 14.49 -37.37 3.89
N ASP A 4 13.57 -38.33 3.65
CA ASP A 4 12.14 -38.04 3.52
C ASP A 4 11.56 -37.38 4.78
N THR A 5 12.01 -37.81 5.97
CA THR A 5 11.64 -37.18 7.24
C THR A 5 12.17 -35.75 7.37
N LYS A 6 13.42 -35.49 6.95
CA LYS A 6 14.00 -34.13 6.98
C LYS A 6 13.32 -33.18 5.99
N LYS A 7 12.98 -33.68 4.80
CA LYS A 7 12.22 -32.93 3.78
C LYS A 7 10.83 -32.58 4.30
N ALA A 8 10.09 -33.55 4.83
CA ALA A 8 8.77 -33.32 5.42
C ALA A 8 8.80 -32.29 6.57
N GLN A 9 9.81 -32.36 7.46
CA GLN A 9 10.00 -31.37 8.53
C GLN A 9 10.31 -29.96 7.99
N SER A 10 11.10 -29.87 6.91
CA SER A 10 11.47 -28.58 6.31
C SER A 10 10.28 -27.91 5.62
N ILE A 11 9.43 -28.70 4.96
CA ILE A 11 8.16 -28.27 4.36
C ILE A 11 7.19 -27.81 5.44
N ALA A 12 7.06 -28.57 6.54
CA ALA A 12 6.21 -28.17 7.67
C ALA A 12 6.63 -26.81 8.26
N LYS A 13 7.93 -26.61 8.49
CA LYS A 13 8.45 -25.31 8.93
C LYS A 13 8.19 -24.18 7.93
N LEU A 14 8.22 -24.47 6.63
CA LEU A 14 7.93 -23.46 5.61
C LEU A 14 6.45 -23.04 5.63
N LYS A 15 5.53 -23.98 5.88
CA LYS A 15 4.11 -23.68 6.09
C LYS A 15 3.88 -22.80 7.32
N GLU A 16 4.68 -22.99 8.37
CA GLU A 16 4.61 -22.18 9.59
C GLU A 16 5.25 -20.79 9.42
N ALA A 17 6.09 -20.58 8.41
CA ALA A 17 6.80 -19.31 8.19
C ALA A 17 5.83 -18.12 7.99
N LYS A 18 4.59 -18.35 7.51
CA LYS A 18 3.56 -17.31 7.47
C LYS A 18 3.23 -16.69 8.83
N ASN A 19 3.49 -17.41 9.93
CA ASN A 19 3.31 -16.93 11.29
C ASN A 19 4.41 -15.96 11.74
N ASN A 20 5.49 -15.81 10.96
CA ASN A 20 6.52 -14.80 11.19
C ASN A 20 6.10 -13.41 10.70
N PHE A 21 4.85 -13.25 10.25
CA PHE A 21 4.29 -11.98 9.81
C PHE A 21 3.09 -11.58 10.67
N HIS A 22 2.80 -10.28 10.73
CA HIS A 22 1.73 -9.71 11.54
C HIS A 22 0.32 -10.18 11.14
N ASP A 23 0.11 -10.59 9.88
CA ASP A 23 -1.16 -11.16 9.42
C ASP A 23 -0.92 -12.40 8.53
N PRO A 24 -0.93 -13.60 9.13
CA PRO A 24 -0.69 -14.85 8.43
C PRO A 24 -1.75 -15.19 7.38
N ASN A 25 -2.97 -14.63 7.48
CA ASN A 25 -4.07 -14.96 6.57
C ASN A 25 -3.82 -14.47 5.14
N LYS A 26 -2.91 -13.51 4.97
CA LYS A 26 -2.51 -12.96 3.67
C LYS A 26 -1.84 -14.00 2.77
N PHE A 27 -1.24 -15.04 3.33
CA PHE A 27 -0.50 -16.06 2.60
C PHE A 27 -1.37 -17.24 2.13
N LEU A 28 -2.69 -17.18 2.34
CA LEU A 28 -3.62 -18.30 2.11
C LEU A 28 -4.07 -18.50 0.65
N ALA A 29 -3.64 -17.64 -0.29
CA ALA A 29 -4.10 -17.72 -1.68
C ALA A 29 -3.71 -19.04 -2.38
N VAL A 30 -2.54 -19.60 -2.04
CA VAL A 30 -2.08 -20.91 -2.50
C VAL A 30 -1.53 -21.71 -1.30
N ASP A 31 -2.41 -22.36 -0.55
CA ASP A 31 -2.04 -23.15 0.64
C ASP A 31 -2.24 -24.65 0.38
N ASN A 32 -1.34 -25.26 -0.42
CA ASN A 32 -1.36 -26.70 -0.70
C ASN A 32 0.03 -27.33 -0.69
N ASP A 33 0.09 -28.66 -0.46
CA ASP A 33 1.33 -29.40 -0.31
C ASP A 33 2.27 -29.31 -1.52
N LYS A 34 1.70 -29.26 -2.73
CA LYS A 34 2.48 -29.16 -3.98
C LYS A 34 3.23 -27.83 -4.05
N TYR A 35 2.55 -26.74 -3.71
CA TYR A 35 3.15 -25.40 -3.68
C TYR A 35 4.33 -25.32 -2.69
N TYR A 36 4.14 -25.76 -1.44
CA TYR A 36 5.22 -25.75 -0.44
C TYR A 36 6.36 -26.71 -0.77
N SER A 37 6.07 -27.81 -1.47
CA SER A 37 7.11 -28.71 -1.96
C SER A 37 7.99 -28.02 -3.01
N ILE A 38 7.39 -27.31 -3.98
CA ILE A 38 8.15 -26.57 -5.00
C ILE A 38 8.91 -25.39 -4.37
N LEU A 39 8.31 -24.66 -3.43
CA LEU A 39 9.02 -23.63 -2.69
C LEU A 39 10.25 -24.18 -1.96
N TYR A 40 10.14 -25.37 -1.38
CA TYR A 40 11.26 -26.01 -0.71
C TYR A 40 12.39 -26.35 -1.69
N GLU A 41 12.07 -26.90 -2.87
CA GLU A 41 13.08 -27.15 -3.92
C GLU A 41 13.72 -25.82 -4.39
N ASN A 42 12.92 -24.78 -4.61
CA ASN A 42 13.45 -23.45 -4.96
C ASN A 42 14.42 -22.91 -3.90
N ILE A 43 14.15 -23.13 -2.61
CA ILE A 43 15.07 -22.75 -1.53
C ILE A 43 16.39 -23.52 -1.66
N LEU A 44 16.35 -24.83 -1.93
CA LEU A 44 17.57 -25.64 -2.12
C LEU A 44 18.36 -25.16 -3.34
N ASP A 45 17.71 -24.97 -4.48
CA ASP A 45 18.32 -24.46 -5.70
C ASP A 45 19.04 -23.12 -5.44
N ILE A 46 18.39 -22.18 -4.76
CA ILE A 46 19.00 -20.88 -4.44
C ILE A 46 20.24 -21.07 -3.56
N GLN A 47 20.19 -21.98 -2.58
CA GLN A 47 21.34 -22.26 -1.72
C GLN A 47 22.51 -22.87 -2.51
N ASP A 48 22.22 -23.75 -3.45
CA ASP A 48 23.23 -24.39 -4.31
C ASP A 48 23.83 -23.37 -5.28
N GLU A 49 23.02 -22.50 -5.88
CA GLU A 49 23.48 -21.40 -6.75
C GLU A 49 24.41 -20.44 -5.99
N ILE A 50 24.01 -19.98 -4.80
CA ILE A 50 24.84 -19.11 -3.95
C ILE A 50 26.19 -19.79 -3.62
N SER A 51 26.16 -21.09 -3.29
CA SER A 51 27.37 -21.85 -2.94
C SER A 51 28.30 -22.03 -4.14
N THR A 52 27.73 -22.30 -5.32
CA THR A 52 28.47 -22.51 -6.57
C THR A 52 29.18 -21.22 -7.01
N PHE A 53 28.50 -20.08 -6.98
CA PHE A 53 29.11 -18.78 -7.28
C PHE A 53 30.25 -18.43 -6.30
N ALA A 54 30.11 -18.79 -5.03
CA ALA A 54 31.16 -18.59 -4.05
C ALA A 54 32.40 -19.47 -4.33
N SER A 55 32.23 -20.69 -4.84
CA SER A 55 33.36 -21.58 -5.14
C SER A 55 34.01 -21.34 -6.51
N GLU A 56 33.28 -20.82 -7.50
CA GLU A 56 33.76 -20.68 -8.89
C GLU A 56 34.28 -19.27 -9.24
N SER A 57 34.03 -18.26 -8.40
CA SER A 57 34.54 -16.91 -8.66
C SER A 57 36.06 -16.85 -8.57
N TYR A 58 36.73 -16.44 -9.66
CA TYR A 58 38.19 -16.25 -9.71
C TYR A 58 38.72 -15.26 -8.66
N SER A 59 37.85 -14.35 -8.17
CA SER A 59 38.15 -13.38 -7.11
C SER A 59 37.76 -13.89 -5.70
N GLY A 60 37.13 -15.06 -5.58
CA GLY A 60 36.51 -15.54 -4.34
C GLY A 60 35.34 -14.67 -3.85
N GLN A 61 34.86 -13.72 -4.66
CA GLN A 61 33.72 -12.88 -4.33
C GLN A 61 32.43 -13.60 -4.73
N GLY A 62 31.67 -14.02 -3.73
CA GLY A 62 30.30 -14.52 -3.93
C GLY A 62 29.34 -13.43 -4.40
N LEU A 63 28.08 -13.82 -4.63
CA LEU A 63 27.02 -12.89 -5.03
C LEU A 63 26.86 -11.74 -4.02
N THR A 64 26.64 -10.54 -4.54
CA THR A 64 26.22 -9.38 -3.74
C THR A 64 24.82 -9.62 -3.15
N LEU A 65 24.47 -8.90 -2.08
CA LEU A 65 23.16 -9.03 -1.44
C LEU A 65 22.02 -8.70 -2.40
N ASN A 66 22.21 -7.72 -3.29
CA ASN A 66 21.22 -7.38 -4.32
C ASN A 66 21.03 -8.50 -5.35
N GLU A 67 22.11 -9.17 -5.76
CA GLU A 67 22.03 -10.34 -6.66
C GLU A 67 21.33 -11.52 -5.99
N ILE A 68 21.58 -11.77 -4.71
CA ILE A 68 20.87 -12.80 -3.92
C ILE A 68 19.38 -12.47 -3.85
N LEU A 69 19.01 -11.23 -3.58
CA LEU A 69 17.61 -10.81 -3.55
C LEU A 69 16.92 -10.96 -4.91
N ARG A 70 17.60 -10.59 -6.00
CA ARG A 70 17.11 -10.80 -7.37
C ARG A 70 16.98 -12.28 -7.72
N LEU A 71 17.88 -13.13 -7.23
CA LEU A 71 17.78 -14.58 -7.41
C LEU A 71 16.55 -15.17 -6.68
N ILE A 72 16.36 -14.79 -5.40
CA ILE A 72 15.18 -15.20 -4.61
C ILE A 72 13.90 -14.72 -5.29
N LEU A 73 13.88 -13.48 -5.79
CA LEU A 73 12.74 -12.97 -6.52
C LEU A 73 12.54 -13.72 -7.84
N GLY A 74 13.58 -13.98 -8.61
CA GLY A 74 13.52 -14.72 -9.88
C GLY A 74 12.84 -16.08 -9.74
N LYS A 75 13.24 -16.86 -8.73
CA LYS A 75 12.61 -18.16 -8.45
C LYS A 75 11.15 -18.02 -8.01
N SER A 76 10.83 -16.97 -7.24
CA SER A 76 9.47 -16.66 -6.81
C SER A 76 8.57 -16.25 -7.98
N TYR A 77 9.08 -15.38 -8.85
CA TYR A 77 8.43 -14.85 -10.04
C TYR A 77 8.11 -15.98 -11.04
N ASN A 78 9.11 -16.80 -11.35
CA ASN A 78 8.98 -17.94 -12.27
C ASN A 78 8.01 -19.00 -11.74
N LEU A 79 7.96 -19.23 -10.43
CA LEU A 79 6.97 -20.12 -9.84
C LEU A 79 5.54 -19.63 -10.10
N ILE A 80 5.25 -18.35 -9.85
CA ILE A 80 3.92 -17.78 -10.07
C ILE A 80 3.57 -17.76 -11.57
N LEU A 81 4.52 -17.40 -12.44
CA LEU A 81 4.32 -17.52 -13.88
C LEU A 81 4.01 -18.96 -14.31
N ALA A 82 4.72 -19.95 -13.79
CA ALA A 82 4.48 -21.36 -14.15
C ALA A 82 3.10 -21.85 -13.67
N ILE A 83 2.64 -21.42 -12.49
CA ILE A 83 1.32 -21.76 -11.95
C ILE A 83 0.20 -21.13 -12.79
N GLY A 84 0.39 -19.89 -13.24
CA GLY A 84 -0.63 -19.10 -13.94
C GLY A 84 -0.28 -18.76 -15.39
N TYR A 85 0.48 -19.61 -16.08
CA TYR A 85 1.10 -19.26 -17.38
C TYR A 85 0.12 -18.69 -18.40
N GLU A 86 -1.00 -19.38 -18.63
CA GLU A 86 -2.05 -18.94 -19.58
C GLU A 86 -2.68 -17.59 -19.20
N LEU A 87 -2.68 -17.26 -17.90
CA LEU A 87 -3.24 -16.01 -17.41
C LEU A 87 -2.23 -14.85 -17.52
N TYR A 88 -0.95 -15.13 -17.26
CA TYR A 88 0.07 -14.10 -17.04
C TYR A 88 1.03 -13.87 -18.20
N ARG A 89 1.23 -14.83 -19.11
CA ARG A 89 2.28 -14.77 -20.15
C ARG A 89 2.25 -13.47 -20.95
N ASP A 90 1.12 -13.16 -21.60
CA ASP A 90 1.05 -12.01 -22.50
C ASP A 90 1.27 -10.69 -21.74
N PHE A 91 0.83 -10.63 -20.49
CA PHE A 91 1.07 -9.49 -19.60
C PHE A 91 2.57 -9.38 -19.24
N ASP A 92 3.18 -10.49 -18.82
CA ASP A 92 4.60 -10.54 -18.44
C ASP A 92 5.49 -10.15 -19.62
N GLU A 93 5.30 -10.74 -20.80
CA GLU A 93 6.06 -10.40 -22.00
C GLU A 93 6.06 -8.90 -22.30
N TYR A 94 4.95 -8.21 -21.98
CA TYR A 94 4.83 -6.77 -22.19
C TYR A 94 5.53 -5.95 -21.10
N VAL A 95 5.40 -6.28 -19.81
CA VAL A 95 5.86 -5.43 -18.68
C VAL A 95 6.90 -6.06 -17.75
N HIS A 96 7.54 -7.16 -18.16
CA HIS A 96 8.41 -7.99 -17.33
C HIS A 96 9.40 -7.19 -16.46
N ASN A 97 10.25 -6.38 -17.09
CA ASN A 97 11.33 -5.67 -16.41
C ASN A 97 10.78 -4.70 -15.34
N GLU A 98 9.76 -3.93 -15.69
CA GLU A 98 9.16 -2.97 -14.77
C GLU A 98 8.43 -3.68 -13.62
N VAL A 99 7.70 -4.76 -13.89
CA VAL A 99 7.02 -5.55 -12.86
C VAL A 99 8.03 -6.25 -11.95
N PHE A 100 9.13 -6.78 -12.49
CA PHE A 100 10.17 -7.44 -11.71
C PHE A 100 10.80 -6.48 -10.68
N ASP A 101 11.21 -5.29 -11.12
CA ASP A 101 11.77 -4.28 -10.21
C ASP A 101 10.75 -3.81 -9.17
N VAL A 102 9.48 -3.65 -9.58
CA VAL A 102 8.37 -3.33 -8.68
C VAL A 102 8.14 -4.43 -7.64
N CYS A 103 8.19 -5.72 -8.03
CA CYS A 103 8.04 -6.85 -7.12
C CYS A 103 9.16 -6.88 -6.09
N LEU A 104 10.41 -6.59 -6.49
CA LEU A 104 11.54 -6.50 -5.56
C LEU A 104 11.34 -5.34 -4.57
N PHE A 105 11.07 -4.14 -5.10
CA PHE A 105 10.87 -2.94 -4.30
C PHE A 105 9.71 -3.08 -3.31
N GLN A 106 8.52 -3.44 -3.80
CA GLN A 106 7.33 -3.59 -2.97
C GLN A 106 7.45 -4.80 -2.04
N GLY A 107 8.08 -5.89 -2.48
CA GLY A 107 8.34 -7.06 -1.64
C GLY A 107 9.20 -6.73 -0.44
N LEU A 108 10.29 -5.99 -0.64
CA LEU A 108 11.14 -5.52 0.46
C LEU A 108 10.41 -4.52 1.37
N CYS A 109 9.68 -3.56 0.80
CA CYS A 109 8.85 -2.63 1.58
C CYS A 109 7.86 -3.38 2.47
N THR A 110 7.19 -4.39 1.92
CA THR A 110 6.21 -5.20 2.64
C THR A 110 6.89 -6.06 3.70
N TYR A 111 8.04 -6.66 3.40
CA TYR A 111 8.79 -7.45 4.36
C TYR A 111 9.18 -6.64 5.60
N ILE A 112 9.76 -5.45 5.40
CA ILE A 112 10.14 -4.53 6.48
C ILE A 112 8.94 -4.12 7.34
N GLN A 113 7.77 -3.96 6.72
CA GLN A 113 6.56 -3.50 7.40
C GLN A 113 5.81 -4.62 8.14
N GLU A 114 5.86 -5.85 7.64
CA GLU A 114 4.95 -6.91 8.09
C GLU A 114 5.64 -8.02 8.90
N THR A 115 6.98 -8.11 8.87
CA THR A 115 7.69 -9.16 9.61
C THR A 115 7.67 -8.93 11.12
N ASN A 116 7.39 -9.99 11.88
CA ASN A 116 7.51 -10.02 13.35
C ASN A 116 8.98 -10.00 13.82
N ARG A 117 9.95 -10.09 12.90
CA ARG A 117 11.39 -10.06 13.22
C ARG A 117 11.90 -8.65 13.55
N ILE A 118 11.25 -7.63 13.01
CA ILE A 118 11.56 -6.22 13.31
C ILE A 118 10.65 -5.79 14.45
N GLN A 119 11.24 -5.29 15.52
CA GLN A 119 10.49 -4.86 16.69
C GLN A 119 9.66 -3.63 16.36
N ALA A 120 8.34 -3.73 16.54
CA ALA A 120 7.41 -2.64 16.38
C ALA A 120 6.97 -2.06 17.74
N SER A 121 6.74 -0.75 17.79
CA SER A 121 6.19 -0.08 18.98
C SER A 121 4.66 -0.23 19.02
N THR A 122 4.04 -0.20 20.20
CA THR A 122 2.58 -0.14 20.29
C THR A 122 2.12 1.30 20.01
N ALA A 123 0.87 1.49 19.55
CA ALA A 123 0.32 2.83 19.35
C ALA A 123 0.32 3.70 20.63
N ILE A 124 0.26 3.08 21.82
CA ILE A 124 0.39 3.77 23.11
C ILE A 124 1.83 4.20 23.32
N GLN A 125 2.80 3.29 23.14
CA GLN A 125 4.22 3.59 23.31
C GLN A 125 4.68 4.69 22.35
N TYR A 126 4.23 4.64 21.11
CA TYR A 126 4.50 5.69 20.14
C TYR A 126 3.90 7.04 20.57
N THR A 127 2.61 7.07 20.94
CA THR A 127 1.96 8.32 21.37
C THR A 127 2.65 8.89 22.61
N TYR A 128 3.07 8.04 23.54
CA TYR A 128 3.82 8.42 24.72
C TYR A 128 5.13 9.12 24.38
N THR A 129 5.82 8.61 23.34
CA THR A 129 7.15 9.07 22.93
C THR A 129 7.11 10.34 22.08
N HIS A 130 6.12 10.46 21.18
CA HIS A 130 6.13 11.46 20.11
C HIS A 130 5.03 12.53 20.21
N SER A 131 4.05 12.38 21.09
CA SER A 131 2.95 13.34 21.15
C SER A 131 3.44 14.74 21.53
N PRO A 132 2.89 15.82 20.92
CA PRO A 132 3.16 17.20 21.35
C PRO A 132 2.78 17.50 22.80
N LYS A 133 1.98 16.64 23.42
CA LYS A 133 1.66 16.69 24.86
C LYS A 133 2.82 16.23 25.75
N GLN A 134 3.89 15.68 25.17
CA GLN A 134 5.12 15.28 25.85
C GLN A 134 4.85 14.37 27.06
N PHE A 135 4.01 13.35 26.90
CA PHE A 135 3.59 12.46 28.00
C PHE A 135 4.78 11.83 28.76
N ASN A 136 5.93 11.72 28.11
CA ASN A 136 7.18 11.18 28.66
C ASN A 136 8.10 12.21 29.33
N GLN A 137 7.70 13.48 29.42
CA GLN A 137 8.51 14.54 30.04
C GLN A 137 7.77 15.13 31.24
N GLU A 138 8.38 15.05 32.41
CA GLU A 138 7.83 15.55 33.68
C GLU A 138 7.71 17.09 33.73
N GLY A 139 8.44 17.79 32.86
CA GLY A 139 8.67 19.23 32.96
C GLY A 139 9.69 19.56 34.05
N VAL A 140 9.96 20.84 34.28
CA VAL A 140 10.94 21.29 35.29
C VAL A 140 10.40 22.47 36.08
N MET A 141 10.90 22.67 37.30
CA MET A 141 10.76 23.94 38.02
C MET A 141 11.75 24.94 37.44
N LYS A 142 11.28 26.11 36.98
CA LYS A 142 12.15 27.17 36.45
C LYS A 142 11.83 28.48 37.17
N ASP A 143 12.84 29.08 37.80
CA ASP A 143 12.74 30.36 38.51
C ASP A 143 11.61 30.43 39.55
N GLY A 144 11.34 29.31 40.24
CA GLY A 144 10.27 29.20 41.25
C GLY A 144 8.85 29.07 40.69
N LEU A 145 8.68 29.01 39.37
CA LEU A 145 7.42 28.70 38.70
C LEU A 145 7.31 27.20 38.42
N ASP A 146 6.16 26.63 38.77
CA ASP A 146 5.81 25.24 38.47
C ASP A 146 5.49 25.08 36.98
N VAL A 147 6.46 24.59 36.22
CA VAL A 147 6.36 24.31 34.79
C VAL A 147 6.24 22.80 34.51
N ARG A 148 5.78 22.02 35.50
CA ARG A 148 5.53 20.59 35.33
C ARG A 148 4.52 20.36 34.22
N ASN A 149 4.77 19.37 33.39
CA ASN A 149 3.86 19.01 32.32
C ASN A 149 2.61 18.34 32.93
N PRO A 150 1.41 18.94 32.80
CA PRO A 150 0.19 18.37 33.37
C PRO A 150 -0.21 17.04 32.71
N TYR A 151 0.38 16.71 31.55
CA TYR A 151 0.15 15.46 30.84
C TYR A 151 1.22 14.40 31.13
N TYR A 152 2.23 14.66 31.97
CA TYR A 152 3.25 13.66 32.26
C TYR A 152 2.65 12.37 32.85
N ILE A 153 3.09 11.24 32.32
CA ILE A 153 2.72 9.89 32.74
C ILE A 153 4.00 9.10 32.98
N ASN A 154 4.08 8.40 34.10
CA ASN A 154 5.14 7.43 34.31
C ASN A 154 4.62 6.03 33.99
N LEU A 155 5.04 5.48 32.84
CA LEU A 155 4.54 4.20 32.37
C LEU A 155 4.88 3.02 33.30
N ALA A 156 5.86 3.15 34.20
CA ALA A 156 6.21 2.11 35.16
C ALA A 156 5.26 2.04 36.37
N TYR A 157 4.62 3.15 36.74
CA TYR A 157 3.85 3.26 37.98
C TYR A 157 2.36 3.54 37.78
N ASP A 158 1.99 4.28 36.72
CA ASP A 158 0.59 4.51 36.41
C ASP A 158 0.03 3.23 35.79
N LYS A 159 -1.03 2.59 36.30
CA LYS A 159 -1.61 1.38 35.67
C LYS A 159 -2.59 1.74 34.55
N GLU A 160 -2.78 0.85 33.57
CA GLU A 160 -3.83 0.97 32.53
C GLU A 160 -5.22 0.94 33.21
N GLY A 161 -5.73 2.11 33.61
CA GLY A 161 -7.00 2.24 34.32
C GLY A 161 -7.11 3.45 35.26
N ASN A 162 -6.01 4.12 35.61
CA ASN A 162 -6.07 5.37 36.38
C ASN A 162 -6.51 6.54 35.47
N GLU A 163 -7.31 7.48 35.98
CA GLU A 163 -7.70 8.74 35.29
C GLU A 163 -6.49 9.45 34.65
N LYS A 164 -5.30 9.34 35.29
CA LYS A 164 -4.03 9.89 34.79
C LYS A 164 -3.62 9.40 33.39
N ARG A 165 -3.95 8.16 32.99
CA ARG A 165 -3.62 7.63 31.65
C ARG A 165 -4.69 7.91 30.59
N GLU A 166 -5.88 8.36 30.98
CA GLU A 166 -6.97 8.64 30.03
C GLU A 166 -6.55 9.59 28.89
N PRO A 167 -5.80 10.69 29.14
CA PRO A 167 -5.38 11.60 28.07
C PRO A 167 -4.47 10.93 27.04
N LEU A 168 -3.59 10.02 27.46
CA LEU A 168 -2.72 9.23 26.58
C LEU A 168 -3.54 8.23 25.77
N THR A 169 -4.42 7.47 26.43
CA THR A 169 -5.30 6.50 25.77
C THR A 169 -6.20 7.16 24.73
N LYS A 170 -6.79 8.31 25.06
CA LYS A 170 -7.63 9.10 24.15
C LYS A 170 -6.85 9.66 22.98
N THR A 171 -5.63 10.18 23.22
CA THR A 171 -4.77 10.69 22.14
C THR A 171 -4.35 9.56 21.19
N SER A 172 -3.98 8.39 21.73
CA SER A 172 -3.66 7.20 20.95
C SER A 172 -4.88 6.68 20.16
N ALA A 173 -6.07 6.68 20.76
CA ALA A 173 -7.30 6.29 20.06
C ALA A 173 -7.67 7.25 18.92
N ASN A 174 -7.49 8.57 19.12
CA ASN A 174 -7.73 9.56 18.08
C ASN A 174 -6.75 9.40 16.90
N MET A 175 -5.47 9.12 17.18
CA MET A 175 -4.47 8.81 16.16
C MET A 175 -4.85 7.54 15.38
N ARG A 176 -5.29 6.49 16.07
CA ARG A 176 -5.79 5.26 15.41
C ARG A 176 -7.01 5.53 14.54
N GLN A 177 -7.96 6.33 15.01
CA GLN A 177 -9.14 6.70 14.20
C GLN A 177 -8.76 7.56 13.01
N TYR A 178 -7.81 8.49 13.18
CA TYR A 178 -7.28 9.32 12.10
C TYR A 178 -6.68 8.44 11.00
N LYS A 179 -5.84 7.47 11.38
CA LYS A 179 -5.30 6.50 10.45
C LYS A 179 -6.41 5.60 9.89
N SER A 180 -7.34 5.08 10.68
CA SER A 180 -8.45 4.26 10.17
C SER A 180 -9.19 4.92 9.00
N ARG A 181 -9.42 6.23 9.06
CA ARG A 181 -10.05 6.98 7.96
C ARG A 181 -9.19 7.05 6.69
N LEU A 182 -7.87 7.02 6.79
CA LEU A 182 -6.96 6.97 5.64
C LEU A 182 -6.92 5.62 4.92
N PHE A 183 -7.04 4.52 5.68
CA PHE A 183 -6.77 3.18 5.17
C PHE A 183 -8.03 2.30 5.04
N ALA A 184 -9.16 2.68 5.65
CA ALA A 184 -10.38 1.84 5.75
C ALA A 184 -10.95 1.36 4.40
N ASN A 185 -10.56 1.98 3.29
CA ASN A 185 -11.14 1.75 1.98
C ASN A 185 -10.17 1.30 0.90
N ARG A 186 -8.89 1.08 1.22
CA ARG A 186 -7.90 0.69 0.20
C ARG A 186 -8.16 -0.74 -0.26
N HIS A 187 -8.14 -0.96 -1.57
CA HIS A 187 -7.74 -2.26 -2.09
C HIS A 187 -6.24 -2.37 -1.83
N SER A 188 -5.87 -3.04 -0.75
CA SER A 188 -4.49 -3.51 -0.62
C SER A 188 -4.42 -4.85 -1.37
N PRO A 189 -3.41 -5.08 -2.25
CA PRO A 189 -3.12 -6.43 -2.72
C PRO A 189 -2.79 -7.37 -1.55
N ILE A 190 -2.53 -6.80 -0.36
CA ILE A 190 -2.24 -7.51 0.87
C ILE A 190 -3.19 -6.96 1.97
N PRO A 191 -4.43 -7.45 2.08
CA PRO A 191 -5.41 -6.97 3.06
C PRO A 191 -5.04 -7.43 4.47
N GLY A 192 -5.01 -6.54 5.48
CA GLY A 192 -4.78 -6.95 6.87
C GLY A 192 -4.78 -5.90 7.97
N THR A 193 -4.58 -6.37 9.20
CA THR A 193 -4.65 -5.62 10.47
C THR A 193 -3.41 -4.76 10.74
N GLU A 194 -3.23 -3.66 9.98
CA GLU A 194 -2.16 -2.65 10.16
C GLU A 194 -2.24 -1.84 11.48
N TRP A 195 -2.98 -2.30 12.50
CA TRP A 195 -3.62 -1.43 13.50
C TRP A 195 -3.10 -1.56 14.93
N MET A 196 -2.43 -2.67 15.30
CA MET A 196 -1.98 -2.88 16.68
C MET A 196 -0.51 -2.54 16.92
N PHE A 197 0.31 -2.57 15.86
CA PHE A 197 1.75 -2.38 15.93
C PHE A 197 2.19 -1.28 14.98
N MET A 198 3.21 -0.53 15.38
CA MET A 198 3.82 0.54 14.60
C MET A 198 5.26 0.16 14.28
N PRO A 199 5.51 -0.38 13.08
CA PRO A 199 6.87 -0.61 12.62
C PRO A 199 7.65 0.71 12.61
N ASN A 200 8.95 0.68 12.92
CA ASN A 200 9.82 1.86 12.87
C ASN A 200 9.74 2.55 11.50
N ALA A 201 9.62 1.76 10.43
CA ALA A 201 9.42 2.23 9.06
C ALA A 201 8.12 3.02 8.82
N SER A 202 7.24 3.12 9.81
CA SER A 202 6.04 3.94 9.75
C SER A 202 6.10 5.17 10.64
N GLU A 203 6.99 5.22 11.63
CA GLU A 203 7.00 6.30 12.64
C GLU A 203 7.07 7.69 12.01
N HIS A 204 7.91 7.89 11.00
CA HIS A 204 8.03 9.19 10.33
C HIS A 204 6.74 9.63 9.62
N GLU A 205 6.03 8.70 8.98
CA GLU A 205 4.70 8.97 8.41
C GLU A 205 3.69 9.33 9.51
N TRP A 206 3.73 8.62 10.63
CA TRP A 206 2.83 8.88 11.76
C TRP A 206 3.11 10.21 12.46
N LEU A 207 4.35 10.73 12.40
CA LEU A 207 4.68 12.05 12.96
C LEU A 207 3.88 13.15 12.27
N GLN A 208 3.55 12.98 10.99
CA GLN A 208 2.70 13.94 10.25
C GLN A 208 1.37 14.19 10.97
N TYR A 209 0.74 13.16 11.56
CA TYR A 209 -0.49 13.36 12.33
C TYR A 209 -0.33 14.38 13.45
N PHE A 210 0.79 14.31 14.18
CA PHE A 210 1.07 15.23 15.26
C PHE A 210 1.47 16.61 14.77
N GLU A 211 2.22 16.70 13.67
CA GLU A 211 2.52 17.97 13.01
C GLU A 211 1.22 18.67 12.59
N TYR A 212 0.29 17.95 11.96
CA TYR A 212 -1.00 18.49 11.58
C TYR A 212 -1.85 18.93 12.77
N ILE A 213 -1.86 18.21 13.89
CA ILE A 213 -2.66 18.64 15.07
C ILE A 213 -2.00 19.81 15.79
N GLY A 214 -0.67 19.85 15.84
CA GLY A 214 0.09 20.90 16.50
C GLY A 214 0.09 22.22 15.73
N ASP A 215 -0.04 22.15 14.40
CA ASP A 215 0.05 23.33 13.55
C ASP A 215 -1.24 24.17 13.58
N LYS A 216 -1.21 25.26 14.35
CA LYS A 216 -2.34 26.21 14.45
C LYS A 216 -2.36 27.25 13.32
N SER A 217 -1.41 27.20 12.38
CA SER A 217 -1.38 28.07 11.21
C SER A 217 -2.60 27.85 10.31
N GLU A 218 -2.81 28.76 9.36
CA GLU A 218 -3.85 28.60 8.35
C GLU A 218 -3.56 27.40 7.44
N ASP A 219 -2.29 27.22 7.04
CA ASP A 219 -1.84 26.06 6.26
C ASP A 219 -2.12 24.74 7.00
N GLY A 220 -1.82 24.68 8.29
CA GLY A 220 -2.14 23.52 9.14
C GLY A 220 -3.64 23.20 9.20
N LYS A 221 -4.52 24.22 9.19
CA LYS A 221 -5.97 24.01 9.08
C LYS A 221 -6.33 23.45 7.71
N ILE A 222 -5.81 24.05 6.63
CA ILE A 222 -6.04 23.60 5.25
C ILE A 222 -5.64 22.14 5.09
N PHE A 223 -4.45 21.74 5.56
CA PHE A 223 -3.98 20.37 5.48
C PHE A 223 -4.89 19.40 6.21
N ARG A 224 -5.25 19.70 7.47
CA ARG A 224 -6.19 18.86 8.25
C ARG A 224 -7.55 18.70 7.57
N ASP A 225 -8.10 19.79 7.05
CA ASP A 225 -9.43 19.79 6.43
C ASP A 225 -9.43 19.04 5.10
N THR A 226 -8.46 19.31 4.23
CA THR A 226 -8.30 18.63 2.94
C THR A 226 -8.10 17.14 3.13
N PHE A 227 -7.19 16.76 4.01
CA PHE A 227 -6.94 15.38 4.39
C PHE A 227 -8.22 14.68 4.87
N LYS A 228 -8.96 15.31 5.79
CA LYS A 228 -10.22 14.77 6.31
C LYS A 228 -11.25 14.57 5.21
N ARG A 229 -11.33 15.47 4.23
CA ARG A 229 -12.30 15.39 3.14
C ARG A 229 -11.95 14.27 2.16
N ILE A 230 -10.69 14.14 1.76
CA ILE A 230 -10.20 13.06 0.90
C ILE A 230 -10.45 11.69 1.54
N GLY A 231 -10.05 11.50 2.80
CA GLY A 231 -10.26 10.22 3.51
C GLY A 231 -11.73 9.84 3.66
N ASN A 232 -12.65 10.82 3.63
CA ASN A 232 -14.09 10.58 3.72
C ASN A 232 -14.82 10.48 2.38
N LEU A 233 -14.14 10.76 1.26
CA LEU A 233 -14.74 10.93 -0.05
C LEU A 233 -15.51 9.68 -0.48
N TYR A 234 -14.87 8.52 -0.43
CA TYR A 234 -15.42 7.25 -0.95
C TYR A 234 -16.16 6.39 0.09
N ASN A 235 -16.16 6.77 1.38
CA ASN A 235 -16.65 5.94 2.49
C ASN A 235 -18.05 5.36 2.28
N ASP A 236 -19.03 6.19 1.93
CA ASP A 236 -20.43 5.74 1.79
C ASP A 236 -20.63 4.91 0.51
N LEU A 237 -19.92 5.27 -0.55
CA LEU A 237 -19.97 4.57 -1.83
C LEU A 237 -19.41 3.15 -1.70
N TYR A 238 -18.24 2.98 -1.10
CA TYR A 238 -17.66 1.65 -0.93
C TYR A 238 -18.47 0.76 0.01
N LYS A 239 -19.15 1.34 1.02
CA LYS A 239 -20.13 0.59 1.82
C LYS A 239 -21.34 0.14 0.98
N ALA A 240 -21.80 0.97 0.05
CA ALA A 240 -22.89 0.60 -0.84
C ALA A 240 -22.46 -0.45 -1.89
N LEU A 241 -21.22 -0.36 -2.40
CA LEU A 241 -20.64 -1.31 -3.36
C LEU A 241 -20.31 -2.67 -2.72
N LYS A 242 -19.79 -2.70 -1.49
CA LYS A 242 -19.46 -3.93 -0.73
C LYS A 242 -20.73 -4.54 -0.11
N GLN A 243 -21.51 -5.26 -0.89
CA GLN A 243 -22.64 -6.08 -0.41
C GLN A 243 -22.43 -7.58 -0.67
N ASN A 244 -21.22 -8.05 -0.39
CA ASN A 244 -20.90 -9.47 -0.46
C ASN A 244 -21.32 -10.16 0.84
N ASP A 245 -21.82 -11.39 0.75
CA ASP A 245 -21.97 -12.25 1.91
C ASP A 245 -20.62 -12.79 2.40
N LYS A 246 -20.63 -13.61 3.46
CA LYS A 246 -19.41 -14.19 4.05
C LYS A 246 -18.58 -15.03 3.06
N ASN A 247 -19.15 -15.44 1.93
CA ASN A 247 -18.49 -16.22 0.89
C ASN A 247 -18.09 -15.38 -0.32
N GLY A 248 -18.20 -14.05 -0.25
CA GLY A 248 -17.82 -13.17 -1.35
C GLY A 248 -18.89 -13.02 -2.44
N ILE A 249 -20.08 -13.60 -2.27
CA ILE A 249 -21.16 -13.52 -3.26
C ILE A 249 -21.98 -12.27 -2.99
N LEU A 250 -22.17 -11.43 -4.01
CA LEU A 250 -23.11 -10.30 -3.97
C LEU A 250 -24.51 -10.81 -3.59
N LYS A 251 -24.98 -10.43 -2.40
CA LYS A 251 -26.40 -10.56 -2.01
C LYS A 251 -27.01 -9.17 -2.04
N PRO A 252 -27.47 -8.71 -3.22
CA PRO A 252 -28.11 -7.42 -3.30
C PRO A 252 -29.35 -7.42 -2.41
N LYS A 253 -29.38 -6.51 -1.43
CA LYS A 253 -30.56 -6.26 -0.61
C LYS A 253 -31.68 -5.66 -1.46
N GLU A 254 -32.91 -5.67 -0.94
CA GLU A 254 -33.97 -4.81 -1.46
C GLU A 254 -33.43 -3.37 -1.60
N ASN A 255 -33.79 -2.71 -2.72
CA ASN A 255 -33.39 -1.34 -3.04
C ASN A 255 -31.87 -1.13 -3.23
N TYR A 256 -31.13 -2.14 -3.70
CA TYR A 256 -29.68 -2.02 -3.98
C TYR A 256 -29.33 -0.81 -4.86
N LEU A 257 -30.02 -0.65 -6.00
CA LEU A 257 -29.76 0.43 -6.95
C LEU A 257 -30.08 1.81 -6.34
N GLU A 258 -31.16 1.93 -5.56
CA GLU A 258 -31.51 3.17 -4.86
C GLU A 258 -30.45 3.54 -3.82
N ASN A 259 -30.00 2.56 -3.03
CA ASN A 259 -28.92 2.74 -2.06
C ASN A 259 -27.61 3.19 -2.74
N LEU A 260 -27.29 2.61 -3.89
CA LEU A 260 -26.12 2.99 -4.68
C LEU A 260 -26.24 4.42 -5.22
N GLN A 261 -27.42 4.81 -5.71
CA GLN A 261 -27.70 6.17 -6.17
C GLN A 261 -27.58 7.19 -5.03
N ILE A 262 -28.14 6.91 -3.85
CA ILE A 262 -28.02 7.77 -2.66
C ILE A 262 -26.54 7.93 -2.27
N ALA A 263 -25.77 6.84 -2.30
CA ALA A 263 -24.34 6.88 -1.98
C ALA A 263 -23.55 7.69 -3.02
N TYR A 264 -23.89 7.58 -4.30
CA TYR A 264 -23.29 8.38 -5.38
C TYR A 264 -23.59 9.87 -5.23
N THR A 265 -24.83 10.26 -4.91
CA THR A 265 -25.18 11.66 -4.62
C THR A 265 -24.39 12.21 -3.43
N LYS A 266 -24.22 11.42 -2.35
CA LYS A 266 -23.37 11.80 -1.21
C LYS A 266 -21.90 11.97 -1.61
N PHE A 267 -21.38 11.10 -2.48
CA PHE A 267 -20.04 11.24 -3.03
C PHE A 267 -19.88 12.56 -3.79
N GLN A 268 -20.80 12.90 -4.69
CA GLN A 268 -20.77 14.17 -5.45
C GLN A 268 -20.76 15.40 -4.53
N HIS A 269 -21.60 15.42 -3.49
CA HIS A 269 -21.60 16.52 -2.51
C HIS A 269 -20.32 16.62 -1.67
N LYS A 270 -19.59 15.52 -1.46
CA LYS A 270 -18.29 15.54 -0.79
C LYS A 270 -17.19 15.99 -1.74
N LEU A 271 -17.24 15.58 -3.01
CA LEU A 271 -16.26 15.95 -4.03
C LEU A 271 -16.22 17.47 -4.24
N GLN A 272 -17.39 18.12 -4.31
CA GLN A 272 -17.52 19.59 -4.41
C GLN A 272 -16.84 20.37 -3.28
N LYS A 273 -16.51 19.71 -2.18
CA LYS A 273 -15.87 20.30 -1.00
C LYS A 273 -14.34 20.16 -1.04
N ILE A 274 -13.78 19.49 -2.04
CA ILE A 274 -12.34 19.26 -2.18
C ILE A 274 -11.83 20.19 -3.27
N ASP A 275 -10.91 21.07 -2.86
CA ASP A 275 -10.25 22.02 -3.72
C ASP A 275 -8.89 21.47 -4.16
N PHE A 276 -8.57 21.62 -5.44
CA PHE A 276 -7.36 21.09 -6.05
C PHE A 276 -6.10 21.76 -5.51
N GLU A 277 -6.09 23.08 -5.30
CA GLU A 277 -4.92 23.78 -4.77
C GLU A 277 -4.61 23.32 -3.35
N ASN A 278 -5.65 23.18 -2.52
CA ASN A 278 -5.49 22.67 -1.17
C ASN A 278 -4.98 21.22 -1.15
N TYR A 279 -5.42 20.37 -2.10
CA TYR A 279 -4.87 19.02 -2.30
C TYR A 279 -3.40 19.06 -2.74
N PHE A 280 -3.07 19.93 -3.69
CA PHE A 280 -1.72 20.10 -4.20
C PHE A 280 -0.75 20.54 -3.11
N LEU A 281 -1.14 21.55 -2.31
CA LEU A 281 -0.37 22.06 -1.17
C LEU A 281 -0.16 20.97 -0.10
N LEU A 282 -1.18 20.16 0.18
CA LEU A 282 -1.05 19.00 1.07
C LEU A 282 0.01 18.01 0.54
N CYS A 283 -0.02 17.70 -0.75
CA CYS A 283 0.94 16.80 -1.36
C CYS A 283 2.37 17.37 -1.36
N GLU A 284 2.55 18.67 -1.61
CA GLU A 284 3.86 19.33 -1.47
C GLU A 284 4.37 19.23 -0.04
N HIS A 285 3.52 19.48 0.95
CA HIS A 285 3.89 19.35 2.35
C HIS A 285 4.31 17.91 2.71
N CYS A 286 3.53 16.92 2.29
CA CYS A 286 3.87 15.50 2.46
C CYS A 286 5.22 15.16 1.81
N LEU A 287 5.48 15.63 0.58
CA LEU A 287 6.75 15.37 -0.11
C LEU A 287 7.93 16.00 0.63
N GLU A 288 7.81 17.24 1.12
CA GLU A 288 8.87 17.87 1.92
C GLU A 288 9.08 17.14 3.24
N HIS A 289 8.03 16.61 3.86
CA HIS A 289 8.16 15.76 5.04
C HIS A 289 8.91 14.47 4.75
N VAL A 290 8.57 13.76 3.66
CA VAL A 290 9.23 12.52 3.26
C VAL A 290 10.74 12.73 3.05
N LYS A 291 11.15 13.87 2.47
CA LYS A 291 12.57 14.20 2.27
C LYS A 291 13.37 14.39 3.55
N LYS A 292 12.73 14.70 4.69
CA LYS A 292 13.42 14.88 5.97
C LYS A 292 13.96 13.56 6.55
N ASP A 293 13.43 12.42 6.11
CA ASP A 293 13.86 11.10 6.57
C ASP A 293 14.44 10.28 5.40
N ALA A 294 15.76 10.36 5.27
CA ALA A 294 16.50 9.61 4.27
C ALA A 294 16.50 8.09 4.52
N SER A 295 16.25 7.63 5.76
CA SER A 295 16.33 6.21 6.12
C SER A 295 15.17 5.42 5.55
N TYR A 296 13.97 6.02 5.53
CA TYR A 296 12.74 5.40 5.05
C TYR A 296 12.15 6.09 3.82
N TYR A 297 12.96 6.87 3.11
CA TYR A 297 12.55 7.70 1.97
C TYR A 297 11.69 6.93 0.95
N GLY A 298 12.18 5.79 0.45
CA GLY A 298 11.49 5.01 -0.58
C GLY A 298 10.17 4.42 -0.10
N ILE A 299 10.14 3.93 1.15
CA ILE A 299 8.91 3.42 1.77
C ILE A 299 7.87 4.53 1.90
N ASN A 300 8.27 5.69 2.41
CA ASN A 300 7.36 6.80 2.64
C ASN A 300 6.86 7.42 1.31
N LEU A 301 7.72 7.49 0.29
CA LEU A 301 7.33 7.91 -1.06
C LEU A 301 6.32 6.93 -1.69
N TYR A 302 6.56 5.62 -1.55
CA TYR A 302 5.62 4.60 -2.01
C TYR A 302 4.25 4.74 -1.35
N ARG A 303 4.22 4.97 -0.04
CA ARG A 303 2.95 5.19 0.67
C ARG A 303 2.24 6.43 0.17
N LEU A 304 2.95 7.55 0.02
CA LEU A 304 2.37 8.78 -0.51
C LEU A 304 1.75 8.57 -1.92
N GLU A 305 2.46 7.91 -2.84
CA GLU A 305 1.93 7.63 -4.18
C GLU A 305 0.77 6.64 -4.16
N LYS A 306 0.83 5.62 -3.30
CA LYS A 306 -0.30 4.69 -3.11
C LYS A 306 -1.55 5.37 -2.57
N GLU A 307 -1.39 6.44 -1.78
CA GLU A 307 -2.45 7.11 -1.03
C GLU A 307 -3.11 8.25 -1.77
N PHE A 308 -2.27 9.22 -2.13
CA PHE A 308 -2.71 10.47 -2.70
C PHE A 308 -2.48 10.49 -4.20
N LYS A 309 -1.58 9.65 -4.72
CA LYS A 309 -1.19 9.61 -6.15
C LYS A 309 -0.81 10.97 -6.71
N PRO A 310 -0.03 11.80 -5.98
CA PRO A 310 0.29 13.15 -6.44
C PRO A 310 0.86 13.15 -7.85
N TYR A 311 1.74 12.19 -8.17
CA TYR A 311 2.37 12.17 -9.48
C TYR A 311 1.40 11.74 -10.58
N ILE A 312 0.71 10.61 -10.41
CA ILE A 312 -0.26 10.12 -11.41
C ILE A 312 -1.37 11.14 -11.63
N ILE A 313 -1.97 11.71 -10.57
CA ILE A 313 -3.03 12.70 -10.71
C ILE A 313 -2.53 13.92 -11.51
N THR A 314 -1.34 14.44 -11.20
CA THR A 314 -0.77 15.59 -11.92
C THR A 314 -0.51 15.26 -13.40
N LEU A 315 0.03 14.06 -13.68
CA LEU A 315 0.26 13.58 -15.04
C LEU A 315 -1.05 13.52 -15.84
N GLU A 316 -2.09 12.93 -15.26
CA GLU A 316 -3.38 12.76 -15.93
C GLU A 316 -4.13 14.08 -16.10
N MET A 317 -4.06 14.97 -15.10
CA MET A 317 -4.62 16.31 -15.23
C MET A 317 -4.00 17.05 -16.41
N ASN A 318 -2.69 16.99 -16.56
CA ASN A 318 -2.01 17.61 -17.70
C ASN A 318 -2.47 17.04 -19.04
N LYS A 319 -2.69 15.72 -19.13
CA LYS A 319 -3.23 15.11 -20.35
C LYS A 319 -4.67 15.55 -20.62
N LEU A 320 -5.53 15.56 -19.60
CA LEU A 320 -6.92 15.99 -19.71
C LEU A 320 -7.06 17.47 -20.11
N MET A 321 -6.23 18.34 -19.57
CA MET A 321 -6.23 19.78 -19.90
C MET A 321 -5.77 20.07 -21.33
N LEU A 322 -5.10 19.11 -21.99
CA LEU A 322 -4.64 19.23 -23.38
C LEU A 322 -5.59 18.57 -24.38
N CYS A 323 -6.66 17.91 -23.93
CA CYS A 323 -7.64 17.29 -24.81
C CYS A 323 -8.44 18.34 -25.56
N GLU A 324 -8.49 18.23 -26.88
CA GLU A 324 -9.34 19.07 -27.73
C GLU A 324 -10.67 18.38 -28.08
N ASP A 325 -10.75 17.06 -27.86
CA ASP A 325 -11.90 16.22 -28.20
C ASP A 325 -12.53 15.54 -26.97
N GLU A 326 -13.86 15.50 -26.92
CA GLU A 326 -14.61 14.90 -25.81
C GLU A 326 -14.42 13.37 -25.72
N LYS A 327 -14.22 12.69 -26.86
CA LYS A 327 -13.99 11.22 -26.84
C LYS A 327 -12.60 10.91 -26.32
N GLU A 328 -11.58 11.69 -26.70
CA GLU A 328 -10.25 11.60 -26.11
C GLU A 328 -10.28 11.84 -24.60
N PHE A 329 -10.99 12.89 -24.17
CA PHE A 329 -11.16 13.21 -22.75
C PHE A 329 -11.81 12.05 -21.98
N GLN A 330 -12.90 11.47 -22.49
CA GLN A 330 -13.57 10.34 -21.86
C GLN A 330 -12.72 9.06 -21.89
N LEU A 331 -11.94 8.83 -22.96
CA LEU A 331 -11.02 7.70 -23.06
C LEU A 331 -9.94 7.75 -21.97
N LEU A 332 -9.35 8.91 -21.73
CA LEU A 332 -8.35 9.08 -20.67
C LEU A 332 -8.95 8.83 -19.27
N LEU A 333 -10.17 9.33 -19.02
CA LEU A 333 -10.87 9.04 -17.75
C LEU A 333 -11.15 7.55 -17.57
N ASP A 334 -11.53 6.85 -18.64
CA ASP A 334 -11.78 5.42 -18.58
C ASP A 334 -10.49 4.64 -18.27
N ILE A 335 -9.37 5.00 -18.92
CA ILE A 335 -8.03 4.44 -18.65
C ILE A 335 -7.62 4.70 -17.18
N SER A 336 -7.77 5.93 -16.70
CA SER A 336 -7.54 6.31 -15.29
C SER A 336 -8.33 5.42 -14.32
N GLY A 337 -9.61 5.19 -14.64
CA GLY A 337 -10.50 4.33 -13.86
C GLY A 337 -10.04 2.88 -13.75
N TYR A 338 -9.45 2.32 -14.82
CA TYR A 338 -8.87 0.97 -14.84
C TYR A 338 -7.55 0.90 -14.08
N LEU A 339 -6.66 1.87 -14.31
CA LEU A 339 -5.29 1.85 -13.77
C LEU A 339 -5.17 2.44 -12.37
N ARG A 340 -6.29 2.82 -11.74
CA ARG A 340 -6.32 3.41 -10.40
C ARG A 340 -5.49 2.63 -9.37
N ASP A 341 -5.37 1.31 -9.46
CA ASP A 341 -4.68 0.51 -8.43
C ASP A 341 -3.18 0.28 -8.76
N ILE A 342 -2.65 0.97 -9.79
CA ILE A 342 -1.25 0.91 -10.22
C ILE A 342 -0.54 2.23 -9.87
N PRO A 343 0.20 2.31 -8.75
CA PRO A 343 0.92 3.53 -8.35
C PRO A 343 2.30 3.68 -9.02
N TYR A 344 2.68 2.77 -9.93
CA TYR A 344 4.02 2.69 -10.51
C TYR A 344 4.05 3.33 -11.89
N LEU A 345 4.67 4.50 -12.01
CA LEU A 345 4.59 5.35 -13.20
C LEU A 345 4.94 4.61 -14.50
N LYS A 346 6.06 3.89 -14.54
CA LYS A 346 6.51 3.21 -15.77
C LYS A 346 5.53 2.14 -16.24
N ILE A 347 4.96 1.38 -15.30
CA ILE A 347 3.92 0.38 -15.59
C ILE A 347 2.64 1.09 -16.01
N TYR A 348 2.27 2.14 -15.29
CA TYR A 348 1.09 2.96 -15.56
C TYR A 348 1.10 3.46 -17.00
N GLU A 349 2.15 4.18 -17.41
CA GLU A 349 2.25 4.75 -18.75
C GLU A 349 2.32 3.68 -19.83
N LYS A 350 3.05 2.58 -19.59
CA LYS A 350 3.20 1.49 -20.54
C LYS A 350 1.86 0.79 -20.82
N ILE A 351 1.05 0.57 -19.79
CA ILE A 351 -0.30 0.00 -19.96
C ILE A 351 -1.26 1.06 -20.51
N ALA A 352 -1.21 2.31 -20.04
CA ALA A 352 -2.09 3.39 -20.50
C ALA A 352 -1.96 3.69 -22.00
N ASN A 353 -0.77 3.49 -22.58
CA ASN A 353 -0.49 3.74 -23.99
C ASN A 353 -0.89 2.58 -24.93
N LEU A 354 -1.48 1.50 -24.41
CA LEU A 354 -2.02 0.43 -25.25
C LEU A 354 -3.22 0.94 -26.05
N LYS A 355 -3.26 0.57 -27.34
CA LYS A 355 -4.32 1.00 -28.26
C LYS A 355 -5.69 0.38 -27.93
N GLU A 356 -5.69 -0.83 -27.39
CA GLU A 356 -6.91 -1.61 -27.14
C GLU A 356 -7.33 -1.51 -25.67
N ARG A 357 -8.47 -0.87 -25.43
CA ARG A 357 -9.04 -0.66 -24.09
C ARG A 357 -9.27 -1.95 -23.32
N GLU A 358 -9.71 -3.01 -24.00
CA GLU A 358 -9.98 -4.31 -23.37
C GLU A 358 -8.69 -4.90 -22.80
N ILE A 359 -7.55 -4.72 -23.48
CA ILE A 359 -6.24 -5.13 -23.01
C ILE A 359 -5.82 -4.30 -21.79
N VAL A 360 -6.02 -2.97 -21.80
CA VAL A 360 -5.76 -2.10 -20.63
C VAL A 360 -6.49 -2.63 -19.39
N CYS A 361 -7.79 -2.88 -19.52
CA CYS A 361 -8.62 -3.40 -18.42
C CYS A 361 -8.11 -4.77 -17.94
N ARG A 362 -7.79 -5.68 -18.87
CA ARG A 362 -7.29 -7.03 -18.54
C ARG A 362 -5.95 -6.96 -17.81
N TYR A 363 -5.00 -6.17 -18.31
CA TYR A 363 -3.67 -6.03 -17.70
C TYR A 363 -3.73 -5.34 -16.34
N ALA A 364 -4.61 -4.35 -16.15
CA ALA A 364 -4.82 -3.74 -14.84
C ALA A 364 -5.31 -4.74 -13.78
N ALA A 365 -6.24 -5.62 -14.16
CA ALA A 365 -6.74 -6.68 -13.29
C ALA A 365 -5.65 -7.75 -13.00
N ILE A 366 -4.90 -8.16 -14.02
CA ILE A 366 -3.80 -9.14 -13.89
C ILE A 366 -2.70 -8.59 -12.97
N PHE A 367 -2.29 -7.33 -13.15
CA PHE A 367 -1.20 -6.72 -12.39
C PHE A 367 -1.37 -6.93 -10.88
N SER A 368 -2.55 -6.59 -10.34
CA SER A 368 -2.83 -6.66 -8.91
C SER A 368 -2.80 -8.09 -8.35
N LEU A 369 -3.27 -9.07 -9.14
CA LEU A 369 -3.25 -10.48 -8.76
C LEU A 369 -1.83 -11.02 -8.77
N PHE A 370 -1.13 -10.82 -9.89
CA PHE A 370 0.20 -11.37 -10.14
C PHE A 370 1.22 -10.85 -9.11
N ILE A 371 1.29 -9.53 -8.91
CA ILE A 371 2.24 -8.93 -7.96
C ILE A 371 1.99 -9.41 -6.52
N GLY A 372 0.72 -9.59 -6.14
CA GLY A 372 0.34 -10.07 -4.81
C GLY A 372 0.87 -11.47 -4.54
N GLU A 373 0.72 -12.38 -5.49
CA GLU A 373 1.23 -13.75 -5.36
C GLU A 373 2.77 -13.79 -5.37
N VAL A 374 3.41 -13.03 -6.26
CA VAL A 374 4.89 -12.97 -6.33
C VAL A 374 5.47 -12.44 -5.02
N ILE A 375 4.93 -11.35 -4.47
CA ILE A 375 5.44 -10.75 -3.23
C ILE A 375 5.29 -11.70 -2.04
N ARG A 376 4.14 -12.37 -1.88
CA ARG A 376 3.94 -13.32 -0.78
C ARG A 376 4.90 -14.50 -0.88
N THR A 377 5.07 -15.03 -2.09
CA THR A 377 6.04 -16.10 -2.40
C THR A 377 7.47 -15.66 -2.04
N PHE A 378 7.86 -14.48 -2.53
CA PHE A 378 9.14 -13.85 -2.26
C PHE A 378 9.40 -13.69 -0.75
N MET A 379 8.43 -13.18 0.00
CA MET A 379 8.56 -12.97 1.44
C MET A 379 8.75 -14.28 2.22
N LEU A 380 8.05 -15.36 1.84
CA LEU A 380 8.21 -16.66 2.49
C LEU A 380 9.60 -17.25 2.26
N ILE A 381 10.13 -17.15 1.05
CA ILE A 381 11.49 -17.60 0.75
C ILE A 381 12.51 -16.71 1.46
N LEU A 382 12.38 -15.38 1.32
CA LEU A 382 13.26 -14.40 1.95
C LEU A 382 13.37 -14.59 3.46
N ASP A 383 12.26 -14.83 4.15
CA ASP A 383 12.24 -15.05 5.60
C ASP A 383 13.13 -16.20 6.03
N ARG A 384 13.24 -17.26 5.22
CA ARG A 384 14.11 -18.42 5.51
C ARG A 384 15.59 -18.08 5.38
N PHE A 385 15.95 -17.21 4.44
CA PHE A 385 17.34 -16.75 4.31
C PHE A 385 17.71 -15.78 5.44
N VAL A 386 16.77 -14.91 5.86
CA VAL A 386 16.94 -14.07 7.06
C VAL A 386 17.08 -14.92 8.32
N GLU A 387 16.23 -15.93 8.51
CA GLU A 387 16.28 -16.86 9.66
C GLU A 387 17.64 -17.56 9.77
N LYS A 388 18.20 -17.98 8.62
CA LYS A 388 19.51 -18.63 8.54
C LYS A 388 20.69 -17.65 8.65
N GLY A 389 20.44 -16.35 8.73
CA GLY A 389 21.46 -15.32 8.90
C GLY A 389 22.24 -14.97 7.61
N PHE A 390 21.74 -15.31 6.42
CA PHE A 390 22.45 -15.05 5.15
C PHE A 390 22.72 -13.57 4.89
N PHE A 391 21.86 -12.68 5.39
CA PHE A 391 21.98 -11.24 5.21
C PHE A 391 22.67 -10.52 6.39
N GLY A 392 23.17 -11.28 7.38
CA GLY A 392 23.76 -10.71 8.59
C GLY A 392 22.75 -10.05 9.54
N LYS A 393 23.26 -9.44 10.62
CA LYS A 393 22.42 -8.81 11.67
C LYS A 393 21.83 -7.45 11.25
N GLU A 394 22.44 -6.79 10.26
CA GLU A 394 22.05 -5.47 9.76
C GLU A 394 21.22 -5.55 8.46
N TYR A 395 20.57 -6.70 8.22
CA TYR A 395 19.79 -6.92 7.00
C TYR A 395 18.70 -5.85 6.80
N GLU A 396 18.07 -5.38 7.89
CA GLU A 396 17.04 -4.34 7.85
C GLU A 396 17.58 -3.07 7.20
N ARG A 397 18.74 -2.58 7.67
CA ARG A 397 19.40 -1.41 7.11
C ARG A 397 19.76 -1.61 5.64
N THR A 398 20.30 -2.78 5.30
CA THR A 398 20.66 -3.10 3.92
C THR A 398 19.43 -3.07 3.00
N PHE A 399 18.32 -3.66 3.43
CA PHE A 399 17.08 -3.66 2.64
C PHE A 399 16.53 -2.25 2.47
N LEU A 400 16.60 -1.40 3.51
CA LEU A 400 16.22 0.01 3.42
C LEU A 400 17.10 0.78 2.42
N GLU A 401 18.41 0.58 2.44
CA GLU A 401 19.33 1.19 1.47
C GLU A 401 18.97 0.80 0.03
N ILE A 402 18.69 -0.48 -0.22
CA ILE A 402 18.24 -0.98 -1.54
C ILE A 402 16.90 -0.34 -1.94
N ILE A 403 15.91 -0.32 -1.03
CA ILE A 403 14.61 0.31 -1.28
C ILE A 403 14.77 1.78 -1.68
N ASN A 404 15.60 2.53 -0.95
CA ASN A 404 15.81 3.96 -1.19
C ASN A 404 16.50 4.22 -2.54
N ILE A 405 17.48 3.40 -2.92
CA ILE A 405 18.14 3.48 -4.24
C ILE A 405 17.14 3.19 -5.36
N MET A 406 16.25 2.21 -5.17
CA MET A 406 15.27 1.82 -6.18
C MET A 406 14.11 2.83 -6.34
N ALA A 407 13.81 3.63 -5.31
CA ALA A 407 12.61 4.45 -5.23
C ALA A 407 12.43 5.39 -6.44
N ALA A 408 13.49 6.09 -6.86
CA ALA A 408 13.41 7.01 -8.00
C ALA A 408 13.12 6.29 -9.32
N ASN A 409 13.66 5.08 -9.50
CA ASN A 409 13.49 4.29 -10.72
C ASN A 409 12.10 3.61 -10.80
N VAL A 410 11.58 3.16 -9.66
CA VAL A 410 10.31 2.44 -9.55
C VAL A 410 9.11 3.39 -9.45
N LEU A 411 9.28 4.52 -8.77
CA LEU A 411 8.25 5.53 -8.58
C LEU A 411 8.53 6.73 -9.48
N TYR A 412 9.25 7.73 -8.96
CA TYR A 412 9.64 8.97 -9.63
C TYR A 412 10.61 9.78 -8.76
N GLU A 413 11.29 10.76 -9.34
CA GLU A 413 12.00 11.80 -8.57
C GLU A 413 11.05 12.94 -8.19
N PRO A 414 10.88 13.30 -6.89
CA PRO A 414 9.93 14.33 -6.46
C PRO A 414 10.13 15.72 -7.05
N ILE A 415 11.33 16.04 -7.56
CA ILE A 415 11.59 17.33 -8.20
C ILE A 415 10.74 17.52 -9.46
N GLU A 416 10.32 16.42 -10.09
CA GLU A 416 9.47 16.44 -11.27
C GLU A 416 8.03 16.92 -10.97
N TYR A 417 7.55 16.78 -9.72
CA TYR A 417 6.19 17.17 -9.33
C TYR A 417 5.95 18.69 -9.43
N LYS A 418 6.89 19.51 -8.95
CA LYS A 418 6.76 20.99 -8.94
C LYS A 418 6.78 21.60 -10.34
N SER A 419 7.42 20.92 -11.29
CA SER A 419 7.63 21.43 -12.66
C SER A 419 6.44 21.24 -13.60
N ARG A 420 5.42 20.48 -13.20
CA ARG A 420 4.41 19.95 -14.13
C ARG A 420 3.07 20.69 -14.18
N ILE A 421 2.69 21.52 -13.20
CA ILE A 421 1.41 22.23 -13.26
C ILE A 421 1.56 23.53 -14.04
N LYS A 422 0.98 23.57 -15.25
CA LYS A 422 0.78 24.83 -15.98
C LYS A 422 -0.34 25.63 -15.29
N LYS A 423 0.01 26.67 -14.54
CA LYS A 423 -0.91 27.51 -13.75
C LYS A 423 -1.74 28.51 -14.58
N GLU A 424 -1.98 28.26 -15.86
CA GLU A 424 -2.48 29.32 -16.74
C GLU A 424 -3.98 29.62 -16.58
N ASN A 425 -4.78 28.78 -15.91
CA ASN A 425 -6.16 29.11 -15.49
C ASN A 425 -6.62 28.17 -14.36
N HIS A 426 -7.17 28.69 -13.25
CA HIS A 426 -7.55 27.88 -12.07
C HIS A 426 -8.77 26.95 -12.27
N GLU A 427 -9.69 27.27 -13.19
CA GLU A 427 -10.93 26.48 -13.39
C GLU A 427 -10.69 25.14 -14.10
N MET A 428 -9.81 25.08 -15.10
CA MET A 428 -9.54 23.84 -15.84
C MET A 428 -8.88 22.73 -14.97
N PRO A 429 -7.90 23.04 -14.10
CA PRO A 429 -7.35 22.10 -13.14
C PRO A 429 -8.40 21.53 -12.18
N GLN A 430 -9.29 22.36 -11.64
CA GLN A 430 -10.32 21.89 -10.70
C GLN A 430 -11.31 20.92 -11.36
N VAL A 431 -11.73 21.19 -12.59
CA VAL A 431 -12.62 20.29 -13.34
C VAL A 431 -11.92 18.97 -13.66
N ALA A 432 -10.70 19.02 -14.20
CA ALA A 432 -9.93 17.81 -14.50
C ALA A 432 -9.71 16.94 -13.24
N PHE A 433 -9.33 17.57 -12.12
CA PHE A 433 -9.16 16.90 -10.83
C PHE A 433 -10.45 16.21 -10.35
N ALA A 434 -11.58 16.92 -10.39
CA ALA A 434 -12.87 16.35 -9.99
C ALA A 434 -13.28 15.17 -10.89
N CYS A 435 -13.04 15.26 -12.20
CA CYS A 435 -13.28 14.18 -13.15
C CYS A 435 -12.43 12.94 -12.85
N LEU A 436 -11.13 13.12 -12.57
CA LEU A 436 -10.23 12.02 -12.19
C LEU A 436 -10.66 11.33 -10.91
N LEU A 437 -11.01 12.08 -9.86
CA LEU A 437 -11.52 11.49 -8.62
C LEU A 437 -12.85 10.74 -8.81
N THR A 438 -13.62 11.09 -9.84
CA THR A 438 -14.90 10.47 -10.19
C THR A 438 -14.75 9.25 -11.12
N ALA A 439 -13.73 9.20 -11.97
CA ALA A 439 -13.49 8.11 -12.91
C ALA A 439 -13.57 6.69 -12.29
N PRO A 440 -12.84 6.37 -11.20
CA PRO A 440 -12.90 5.04 -10.59
C PRO A 440 -14.29 4.73 -9.98
N VAL A 441 -15.03 5.76 -9.57
CA VAL A 441 -16.40 5.63 -9.05
C VAL A 441 -17.37 5.20 -10.15
N LYS A 442 -17.33 5.88 -11.29
CA LYS A 442 -18.16 5.53 -12.46
C LYS A 442 -17.90 4.09 -12.90
N GLN A 443 -16.62 3.70 -12.97
CA GLN A 443 -16.22 2.35 -13.34
C GLN A 443 -16.77 1.30 -12.35
N ASN A 444 -16.61 1.52 -11.05
CA ASN A 444 -17.10 0.59 -10.03
C ASN A 444 -18.64 0.48 -9.99
N ILE A 445 -19.35 1.60 -10.16
CA ILE A 445 -20.82 1.60 -10.26
C ILE A 445 -21.27 0.80 -11.48
N LYS A 446 -20.65 1.02 -12.65
CA LYS A 446 -20.96 0.29 -13.88
C LYS A 446 -20.81 -1.22 -13.67
N MET A 447 -19.65 -1.66 -13.16
CA MET A 447 -19.39 -3.08 -12.88
C MET A 447 -20.40 -3.67 -11.89
N ALA A 448 -20.75 -2.92 -10.84
CA ALA A 448 -21.71 -3.37 -9.83
C ALA A 448 -23.13 -3.53 -10.40
N ILE A 449 -23.56 -2.62 -11.28
CA ILE A 449 -24.86 -2.71 -11.96
C ILE A 449 -24.88 -3.91 -12.92
N GLU A 450 -23.84 -4.09 -13.72
CA GLU A 450 -23.72 -5.24 -14.64
C GLU A 450 -23.80 -6.57 -13.89
N GLN A 451 -23.08 -6.71 -12.77
CA GLN A 451 -23.14 -7.89 -11.90
C GLN A 451 -24.53 -8.09 -11.29
N TYR A 452 -25.17 -7.01 -10.81
CA TYR A 452 -26.53 -7.07 -10.26
C TYR A 452 -27.55 -7.56 -11.30
N VAL A 453 -27.50 -7.02 -12.52
CA VAL A 453 -28.40 -7.42 -13.61
C VAL A 453 -28.20 -8.89 -13.98
N HIS A 454 -26.94 -9.34 -14.06
CA HIS A 454 -26.64 -10.74 -14.34
C HIS A 454 -27.19 -11.70 -13.26
N LEU A 455 -27.04 -11.35 -11.98
CA LEU A 455 -27.58 -12.13 -10.87
C LEU A 455 -29.11 -12.20 -10.88
N GLU A 456 -29.79 -11.09 -11.19
CA GLU A 456 -31.25 -11.07 -11.31
C GLU A 456 -31.75 -11.89 -12.50
N GLN A 457 -31.00 -11.95 -13.61
CA GLN A 457 -31.29 -12.85 -14.72
C GLN A 457 -31.17 -14.32 -14.29
N LEU A 458 -30.06 -14.70 -13.63
CA LEU A 458 -29.85 -16.07 -13.14
C LEU A 458 -30.93 -16.53 -12.15
N LYS A 459 -31.37 -15.66 -11.24
CA LYS A 459 -32.47 -15.96 -10.31
C LYS A 459 -33.77 -16.29 -11.05
N LYS A 460 -34.10 -15.53 -12.11
CA LYS A 460 -35.30 -15.76 -12.92
C LYS A 460 -35.24 -17.09 -13.66
N THR A 461 -34.07 -17.46 -14.18
CA THR A 461 -33.85 -18.75 -14.86
C THR A 461 -33.98 -19.92 -13.89
N ASN A 462 -33.42 -19.82 -12.68
CA ASN A 462 -33.46 -20.90 -11.67
C ASN A 462 -34.78 -20.99 -10.89
N SER A 463 -35.69 -20.03 -11.05
CA SER A 463 -37.05 -20.07 -10.46
C SER A 463 -38.13 -20.49 -11.46
N SER A 464 -37.73 -20.81 -12.69
CA SER A 464 -38.59 -21.34 -13.75
C SER A 464 -38.31 -22.83 -14.07
N GLU A 465 -37.43 -23.47 -13.30
CA GLU A 465 -37.30 -24.93 -13.12
C GLU A 465 -37.94 -25.34 -11.79
#